data_AF-A0A5T6XK95-F1
#
_entry.id   AF-A0A5T6XK95-F1
#
_cell.length_a   1.000
_cell.length_b   1.000
_cell.length_c   1.000
_cell.angle_alpha   90.00
_cell.angle_beta   90.00
_cell.angle_gamma   90.00
#
_symmetry.space_group_name_H-M   'P 1'
#
loop_
_entity.id
_entity.type
_entity.pdbx_description
1 polymer ?
#
loop_
_entity_poly.entity_id
_entity_poly.type
_entity_poly.pdbx_seq_one_letter_code
_entity_poly.pdbx_strand_id
1 'polypeptide(L)'
;AIREVAKEEVDKLFSLYNKGEYAEIYDLSCDSFKNATARKDFLTVMGTKMKILGEFKGRKLQYSNVINSKSVGLYYRVDYINYSLIEEFNYIKNDGQKICLQAMFTDDAGKHGEVIKLH
;
A
#
# COMPACT_ATOMS: atom_id res chain seq x y z
N ALA A 1 -3.61 18.86 3.59
CA ALA A 1 -2.56 18.75 2.55
C ALA A 1 -2.58 17.35 1.96
N ILE A 2 -2.13 17.14 0.70
CA ILE A 2 -2.23 15.84 0.01
C ILE A 2 -1.64 14.67 0.80
N ARG A 3 -0.57 14.90 1.57
CA ARG A 3 0.06 13.91 2.46
C ARG A 3 -0.92 13.32 3.46
N GLU A 4 -1.70 14.14 4.16
CA GLU A 4 -2.60 13.65 5.23
C GLU A 4 -3.74 12.83 4.64
N VAL A 5 -4.31 13.27 3.51
CA VAL A 5 -5.33 12.51 2.78
C VAL A 5 -4.77 11.17 2.29
N ALA A 6 -3.54 11.13 1.80
CA ALA A 6 -2.89 9.88 1.40
C ALA A 6 -2.68 8.93 2.59
N LYS A 7 -2.34 9.44 3.78
CA LYS A 7 -2.22 8.59 4.99
C LYS A 7 -3.55 7.92 5.33
N GLU A 8 -4.66 8.66 5.25
CA GLU A 8 -6.01 8.16 5.47
C GLU A 8 -6.37 7.06 4.44
N GLU A 9 -6.01 7.24 3.17
CA GLU A 9 -6.23 6.19 2.15
C GLU A 9 -5.41 4.93 2.43
N VAL A 10 -4.16 5.06 2.91
CA VAL A 10 -3.39 3.87 3.31
C VAL A 10 -4.02 3.22 4.56
N ASP A 11 -4.59 3.99 5.51
CA ASP A 11 -5.31 3.42 6.67
C ASP A 11 -6.53 2.62 6.21
N LYS A 12 -7.28 3.18 5.26
CA LYS A 12 -8.40 2.50 4.61
C LYS A 12 -7.95 1.22 3.91
N LEU A 13 -6.85 1.26 3.15
CA LEU A 13 -6.28 0.10 2.48
C LEU A 13 -6.00 -1.04 3.47
N PHE A 14 -5.32 -0.75 4.60
CA PHE A 14 -5.02 -1.79 5.59
C PHE A 14 -6.27 -2.29 6.34
N SER A 15 -7.28 -1.43 6.54
CA SER A 15 -8.57 -1.86 7.08
C SER A 15 -9.26 -2.86 6.16
N LEU A 16 -9.31 -2.57 4.85
CA LEU A 16 -9.87 -3.46 3.83
C LEU A 16 -9.06 -4.75 3.71
N TYR A 17 -7.72 -4.67 3.80
CA TYR A 17 -6.83 -5.82 3.76
C TYR A 17 -7.16 -6.83 4.85
N ASN A 18 -7.29 -6.37 6.11
CA ASN A 18 -7.65 -7.25 7.23
C ASN A 18 -9.06 -7.86 7.11
N LYS A 19 -9.97 -7.21 6.38
CA LYS A 19 -11.30 -7.77 6.08
C LYS A 19 -11.32 -8.71 4.88
N GLY A 20 -10.23 -8.81 4.13
CA GLY A 20 -10.19 -9.55 2.87
C GLY A 20 -10.91 -8.86 1.71
N GLU A 21 -11.24 -7.57 1.84
CA GLU A 21 -11.98 -6.77 0.85
C GLU A 21 -11.04 -6.26 -0.26
N TYR A 22 -10.24 -7.15 -0.85
CA TYR A 22 -9.19 -6.78 -1.82
C TYR A 22 -9.74 -6.17 -3.11
N ALA A 23 -10.98 -6.52 -3.48
CA ALA A 23 -11.68 -5.92 -4.60
C ALA A 23 -11.86 -4.41 -4.40
N GLU A 24 -12.21 -3.99 -3.19
CA GLU A 24 -12.37 -2.58 -2.85
C GLU A 24 -11.03 -1.85 -2.88
N ILE A 25 -9.95 -2.49 -2.41
CA ILE A 25 -8.60 -1.91 -2.53
C ILE A 25 -8.23 -1.66 -4.00
N TYR A 26 -8.51 -2.62 -4.87
CA TYR A 26 -8.29 -2.45 -6.32
C TYR A 26 -9.12 -1.30 -6.88
N ASP A 27 -10.36 -1.15 -6.45
CA ASP A 27 -11.26 -0.12 -6.97
C ASP A 27 -10.83 1.30 -6.56
N LEU A 28 -10.07 1.46 -5.46
CA LEU A 28 -9.42 2.72 -5.03
C LEU A 28 -8.20 3.12 -5.89
N SER A 29 -7.71 2.23 -6.75
CA SER A 29 -6.57 2.51 -7.61
C SER A 29 -6.95 3.35 -8.83
N CYS A 30 -5.98 4.08 -9.35
CA CYS A 30 -6.14 4.89 -10.56
C CYS A 30 -6.31 4.00 -11.80
N ASP A 31 -6.91 4.53 -12.86
CA ASP A 31 -7.07 3.82 -14.13
C ASP A 31 -5.73 3.33 -14.70
N SER A 32 -4.64 4.11 -14.51
CA SER A 32 -3.29 3.69 -14.90
C SER A 32 -2.84 2.41 -14.19
N PHE A 33 -3.16 2.25 -12.90
CA PHE A 33 -2.87 1.03 -12.16
C PHE A 33 -3.71 -0.12 -12.68
N LYS A 34 -5.01 0.11 -12.90
CA LYS A 34 -5.96 -0.89 -13.39
C LYS A 34 -5.62 -1.40 -14.80
N ASN A 35 -5.08 -0.52 -15.64
CA ASN A 35 -4.59 -0.86 -16.98
C ASN A 35 -3.30 -1.70 -16.93
N ALA A 36 -2.43 -1.44 -15.95
CA ALA A 36 -1.17 -2.16 -15.79
C ALA A 36 -1.30 -3.49 -15.03
N THR A 37 -2.29 -3.59 -14.14
CA THR A 37 -2.47 -4.74 -13.24
C THR A 37 -3.87 -5.32 -13.41
N ALA A 38 -3.97 -6.54 -13.94
CA ALA A 38 -5.24 -7.23 -14.05
C ALA A 38 -5.84 -7.48 -12.66
N ARG A 39 -7.15 -7.21 -12.52
CA ARG A 39 -7.86 -7.34 -11.24
C ARG A 39 -7.66 -8.73 -10.60
N LYS A 40 -7.77 -9.80 -11.37
CA LYS A 40 -7.59 -11.18 -10.88
C LYS A 40 -6.20 -11.39 -10.25
N ASP A 41 -5.16 -10.85 -10.86
CA ASP A 41 -3.78 -11.02 -10.40
C ASP A 41 -3.57 -10.23 -9.11
N PHE A 42 -4.09 -9.00 -9.04
CA PHE A 42 -4.08 -8.20 -7.82
C PHE A 42 -4.76 -8.92 -6.64
N LEU A 43 -5.98 -9.45 -6.85
CA LEU A 43 -6.70 -10.20 -5.82
C LEU A 43 -5.92 -11.44 -5.36
N THR A 44 -5.27 -12.14 -6.30
CA THR A 44 -4.45 -13.32 -6.01
C THR A 44 -3.23 -12.95 -5.17
N VAL A 45 -2.54 -11.86 -5.53
CA VAL A 45 -1.37 -11.35 -4.79
C VAL A 45 -1.77 -10.94 -3.38
N MET A 46 -2.83 -10.16 -3.20
CA MET A 46 -3.30 -9.74 -1.86
C MET A 46 -3.76 -10.91 -1.00
N GLY A 47 -4.50 -11.87 -1.57
CA GLY A 47 -4.88 -13.08 -0.86
C GLY A 47 -3.69 -13.95 -0.46
N THR A 48 -2.66 -14.02 -1.31
CA THR A 48 -1.41 -14.74 -1.00
C THR A 48 -0.61 -14.01 0.08
N LYS A 49 -0.54 -12.68 0.00
CA LYS A 49 0.07 -11.81 1.00
C LYS A 49 -0.54 -12.04 2.38
N MET A 50 -1.88 -12.11 2.49
CA MET A 50 -2.57 -12.44 3.76
C MET A 50 -2.22 -13.84 4.27
N LYS A 51 -2.15 -14.85 3.40
CA LYS A 51 -1.79 -16.22 3.82
C LYS A 51 -0.36 -16.32 4.34
N ILE A 52 0.58 -15.58 3.75
CA ILE A 52 2.00 -15.65 4.11
C ILE A 52 2.31 -14.71 5.29
N LEU A 53 1.92 -13.44 5.18
CA LEU A 53 2.28 -12.41 6.15
C LEU A 53 1.32 -12.37 7.36
N GLY A 54 0.08 -12.77 7.15
CA GLY A 54 -1.00 -12.62 8.12
C GLY A 54 -1.62 -11.22 8.10
N GLU A 55 -2.44 -10.97 9.12
CA GLU A 55 -3.10 -9.68 9.31
C GLU A 55 -2.09 -8.56 9.52
N PHE A 56 -2.44 -7.38 9.04
CA PHE A 56 -1.79 -6.13 9.39
C PHE A 56 -1.96 -5.84 10.89
N LYS A 57 -0.86 -5.49 11.57
CA LYS A 57 -0.82 -5.14 13.00
C LYS A 57 -0.44 -3.68 13.24
N GLY A 58 0.37 -3.09 12.38
CA GLY A 58 0.76 -1.70 12.55
C GLY A 58 1.66 -1.20 11.43
N ARG A 59 1.84 0.11 11.40
CA ARG A 59 2.78 0.77 10.47
C ARG A 59 3.46 1.94 11.14
N LYS A 60 4.69 2.21 10.70
CA LYS A 60 5.44 3.40 11.05
C LYS A 60 5.93 4.08 9.78
N LEU A 61 5.49 5.32 9.56
CA LEU A 61 5.97 6.14 8.45
C LEU A 61 7.48 6.37 8.63
N GLN A 62 8.26 5.92 7.66
CA GLN A 62 9.71 6.14 7.62
C GLN A 62 10.01 7.47 6.93
N TYR A 63 9.39 7.69 5.78
CA TYR A 63 9.59 8.87 4.96
C TYR A 63 8.36 9.18 4.11
N SER A 64 8.21 10.43 3.69
CA SER A 64 7.22 10.83 2.70
C SER A 64 7.82 11.81 1.70
N ASN A 65 7.59 11.59 0.42
CA ASN A 65 8.02 12.48 -0.65
C ASN A 65 6.81 13.17 -1.27
N VAL A 66 6.64 14.47 -1.04
CA VAL A 66 5.59 15.26 -1.72
C VAL A 66 6.21 15.80 -3.00
N ILE A 67 5.90 15.19 -4.13
CA ILE A 67 6.48 15.54 -5.43
C ILE A 67 5.92 16.89 -5.90
N ASN A 68 4.62 17.11 -5.71
CA ASN A 68 3.94 18.38 -5.99
C ASN A 68 2.58 18.42 -5.24
N SER A 69 1.74 19.43 -5.53
CA SER A 69 0.40 19.56 -4.93
C SER A 69 -0.57 18.43 -5.30
N LYS A 70 -0.22 17.59 -6.28
CA LYS A 70 -1.03 16.50 -6.84
C LYS A 70 -0.48 15.10 -6.57
N SER A 71 0.77 14.93 -6.13
CA SER A 71 1.36 13.60 -5.95
C SER A 71 2.20 13.49 -4.68
N VAL A 72 2.09 12.35 -4.01
CA VAL A 72 2.84 12.00 -2.80
C VAL A 72 3.18 10.51 -2.78
N GLY A 73 4.42 10.20 -2.41
CA GLY A 73 4.86 8.85 -2.04
C GLY A 73 4.98 8.73 -0.53
N LEU A 74 4.49 7.63 0.03
CA LEU A 74 4.55 7.31 1.45
C LEU A 74 5.29 5.99 1.66
N TYR A 75 6.34 6.01 2.48
CA TYR A 75 7.18 4.86 2.79
C TYR A 75 6.96 4.42 4.23
N TYR A 76 6.45 3.20 4.42
CA TYR A 76 6.15 2.64 5.72
C TYR A 76 7.01 1.41 6.01
N ARG A 77 7.40 1.26 7.28
CA ARG A 77 7.61 -0.06 7.85
C ARG A 77 6.24 -0.59 8.26
N VAL A 78 5.84 -1.73 7.74
CA VAL A 78 4.54 -2.35 7.95
C VAL A 78 4.74 -3.67 8.66
N ASP A 79 4.10 -3.82 9.81
CA ASP A 79 4.15 -5.01 10.63
C ASP A 79 2.90 -5.86 10.39
N TYR A 80 3.12 -7.10 9.99
CA TYR A 80 2.11 -8.16 9.91
C TYR A 80 2.35 -9.17 11.03
N ILE A 81 1.44 -10.14 11.21
CA ILE A 81 1.60 -11.20 12.24
C ILE A 81 2.94 -11.94 12.12
N ASN A 82 3.35 -12.26 10.89
CA ASN A 82 4.49 -13.15 10.65
C ASN A 82 5.78 -12.39 10.26
N TYR A 83 5.66 -11.19 9.69
CA TYR A 83 6.76 -10.45 9.08
C TYR A 83 6.57 -8.94 9.17
N SER A 84 7.68 -8.21 9.15
CA SER A 84 7.70 -6.76 8.88
C SER A 84 8.32 -6.48 7.50
N LEU A 85 7.71 -5.58 6.72
CA LEU A 85 8.14 -5.21 5.37
C LEU A 85 8.29 -3.69 5.22
N ILE A 86 9.05 -3.25 4.22
CA ILE A 86 9.01 -1.87 3.74
C ILE A 86 8.05 -1.79 2.56
N GLU A 87 7.08 -0.89 2.65
CA GLU A 87 6.08 -0.69 1.62
C GLU A 87 5.98 0.78 1.22
N GLU A 88 5.96 1.01 -0.08
CA GLU A 88 5.79 2.32 -0.70
C GLU A 88 4.41 2.40 -1.34
N PHE A 89 3.70 3.49 -1.05
CA PHE A 89 2.41 3.81 -1.65
C PHE A 89 2.48 5.16 -2.35
N ASN A 90 2.26 5.14 -3.66
CA ASN A 90 2.25 6.35 -4.48
C ASN A 90 0.82 6.73 -4.81
N TYR A 91 0.45 7.94 -4.41
CA TYR A 91 -0.87 8.50 -4.63
C TYR A 91 -0.81 9.73 -5.53
N ILE A 92 -1.84 9.87 -6.36
CA ILE A 92 -2.04 11.04 -7.21
C ILE A 92 -3.47 11.57 -7.11
N LYS A 93 -3.61 12.88 -7.22
CA LYS A 93 -4.88 13.60 -7.31
C LYS A 93 -5.13 13.97 -8.77
N ASN A 94 -6.16 13.38 -9.38
CA ASN A 94 -6.61 13.76 -10.71
C ASN A 94 -7.48 15.03 -10.64
N ASP A 95 -7.48 15.82 -11.71
CA ASP A 95 -8.25 17.08 -11.79
C ASP A 95 -9.76 16.78 -11.68
N GLY A 96 -10.34 17.09 -10.52
CA GLY A 96 -11.75 16.86 -10.19
C GLY A 96 -12.07 15.59 -9.38
N GLN A 97 -11.09 14.73 -9.06
CA GLN A 97 -11.31 13.46 -8.34
C GLN A 97 -10.72 13.43 -6.92
N LYS A 98 -11.20 12.45 -6.14
CA LYS A 98 -10.53 11.91 -4.95
C LYS A 98 -9.13 11.41 -5.32
N ILE A 99 -8.22 11.45 -4.36
CA ILE A 99 -6.89 10.86 -4.51
C ILE A 99 -7.02 9.35 -4.82
N CYS A 100 -6.15 8.79 -5.67
CA CYS A 100 -6.17 7.36 -6.02
C CYS A 100 -4.77 6.75 -5.94
N LEU A 101 -4.72 5.44 -5.71
CA LEU A 101 -3.46 4.68 -5.65
C LEU A 101 -2.90 4.49 -7.06
N GLN A 102 -1.74 5.08 -7.34
CA GLN A 102 -1.07 5.01 -8.63
C GLN A 102 -0.16 3.78 -8.73
N ALA A 103 0.58 3.49 -7.65
CA ALA A 103 1.48 2.36 -7.58
C ALA A 103 1.70 1.94 -6.13
N MET A 104 1.98 0.65 -5.94
CA MET A 104 2.37 0.07 -4.66
C MET A 104 3.61 -0.78 -4.89
N PHE A 105 4.64 -0.55 -4.09
CA PHE A 105 5.85 -1.36 -4.09
C PHE A 105 6.02 -2.01 -2.73
N THR A 106 6.40 -3.27 -2.74
CA THR A 106 6.84 -3.98 -1.54
C THR A 106 8.29 -4.29 -1.76
N ASP A 107 9.14 -3.71 -0.93
CA ASP A 107 10.56 -4.01 -0.93
C ASP A 107 10.82 -5.06 0.17
N ASP A 108 11.40 -6.19 -0.23
CA ASP A 108 12.05 -7.13 0.68
C ASP A 108 13.51 -6.72 0.98
N ALA A 109 13.91 -5.55 0.46
CA ALA A 109 15.18 -4.85 0.56
C ALA A 109 16.36 -5.69 0.07
N GLY A 110 16.62 -5.62 -1.24
CA GLY A 110 17.82 -6.17 -1.87
C GLY A 110 19.19 -5.70 -1.32
N LYS A 111 19.25 -4.89 -0.23
CA LYS A 111 20.35 -4.85 0.76
C LYS A 111 20.03 -3.91 1.96
N HIS A 112 20.35 -4.41 3.17
CA HIS A 112 20.46 -3.75 4.48
C HIS A 112 19.19 -3.41 5.29
N GLY A 113 18.67 -4.45 5.94
CA GLY A 113 17.84 -4.39 7.14
C GLY A 113 17.12 -5.72 7.28
N GLU A 114 17.54 -6.55 8.24
CA GLU A 114 17.05 -7.91 8.44
C GLU A 114 15.53 -8.05 8.24
N VAL A 115 15.13 -9.03 7.42
CA VAL A 115 13.76 -9.56 7.50
C VAL A 115 13.61 -10.12 8.91
N ILE A 116 12.96 -9.38 9.79
CA ILE A 116 12.66 -9.86 11.13
C ILE A 116 11.44 -10.77 10.98
N LYS A 117 11.68 -12.08 10.90
CA LYS A 117 10.66 -13.06 11.24
C LYS A 117 10.33 -12.83 12.71
N LEU A 118 9.06 -12.62 13.02
CA LEU A 118 8.63 -12.38 14.40
C LEU A 118 8.53 -13.66 15.24
N HIS A 119 8.97 -14.81 14.70
CA HIS A 119 8.91 -16.13 15.30
C HIS A 119 10.15 -16.96 14.95
#